data_AF-A0A557ZZM7-F1
#
_entry.id   AF-A0A557ZZM7-F1
#
_cell.length_a   1.000
_cell.length_b   1.000
_cell.length_c   1.000
_cell.angle_alpha   90.00
_cell.angle_beta   90.00
_cell.angle_gamma   90.00
#
_symmetry.space_group_name_H-M   'P 1'
#
loop_
_entity.id
_entity.type
_entity.pdbx_description
1 polymer ?
#
loop_
_entity_poly.entity_id
_entity_poly.type
_entity_poly.pdbx_seq_one_letter_code
_entity_poly.pdbx_strand_id
1 'polypeptide(L)'
;MPLATSPAAQVLPDAEAATYAEWFACLAEPTRVRLLHAVATAPRGITVGALTELLGISQSTCSHHVRKLADVGFVQVHKEGTATVVTINAACCAGLPHAADAVMGMLAPRPCCPADVPADVTVRAMRKEDWPDVRRIYGEGMATGIATFETTVPSRSVLDAKWIPAQRWVAELDGAVVGWAAATPVSQRECYSGVAETSLYVAEGHRGRGIGKALIRKQVMAADEAGLWTLQTSVFTANRASLALHHSAGFRTIGIRERIAQRDGVWHDTVFLERRSTLG
;
A
#
# COMPACT_ATOMS: atom_id res chain seq x y z
N MET A 1 34.76 16.75 7.08
CA MET A 1 33.44 16.58 6.43
C MET A 1 32.40 16.56 7.54
N PRO A 2 31.44 17.50 7.58
CA PRO A 2 30.34 17.37 8.52
C PRO A 2 29.50 16.17 8.09
N LEU A 3 29.18 15.29 9.03
CA LEU A 3 28.20 14.23 8.85
C LEU A 3 26.91 14.89 8.36
N ALA A 4 26.42 14.47 7.19
CA ALA A 4 25.09 14.82 6.73
C ALA A 4 24.12 14.53 7.88
N THR A 5 23.27 15.50 8.23
CA THR A 5 22.24 15.35 9.24
C THR A 5 21.42 14.10 8.92
N SER A 6 21.68 13.00 9.66
CA SER A 6 20.87 11.79 9.56
C SER A 6 19.40 12.18 9.69
N PRO A 7 18.48 11.58 8.91
CA PRO A 7 17.06 11.75 9.19
C PRO A 7 16.87 11.38 10.66
N ALA A 8 16.35 12.33 11.45
CA ALA A 8 16.23 12.17 12.89
C ALA A 8 15.51 10.84 13.15
N ALA A 9 16.16 9.94 13.88
CA ALA A 9 15.54 8.67 14.27
C ALA A 9 14.22 9.01 14.99
N GLN A 10 13.10 8.63 14.38
CA GLN A 10 11.78 8.85 14.97
C GLN A 10 11.43 7.66 15.86
N VAL A 11 10.90 7.96 17.04
CA VAL A 11 10.38 6.96 17.97
C VAL A 11 8.87 6.84 17.73
N LEU A 12 8.32 5.63 17.88
CA LEU A 12 6.87 5.44 17.84
C LEU A 12 6.19 6.31 18.90
N PRO A 13 5.03 6.92 18.60
CA PRO A 13 4.26 7.64 19.59
C PRO A 13 3.92 6.75 20.80
N ASP A 14 3.99 7.30 22.02
CA ASP A 14 3.79 6.55 23.27
C ASP A 14 2.48 5.75 23.29
N ALA A 15 1.40 6.32 22.74
CA ALA A 15 0.09 5.67 22.67
C ALA A 15 0.09 4.44 21.74
N GLU A 16 0.76 4.51 20.59
CA GLU A 16 0.89 3.40 19.65
C GLU A 16 1.78 2.31 20.23
N ALA A 17 2.92 2.69 20.81
CA ALA A 17 3.83 1.78 21.48
C ALA A 17 3.14 1.01 22.63
N ALA A 18 2.34 1.71 23.45
CA ALA A 18 1.56 1.08 24.52
C ALA A 18 0.52 0.09 23.97
N THR A 19 -0.22 0.48 22.92
CA THR A 19 -1.21 -0.39 22.26
C THR A 19 -0.56 -1.66 21.73
N TYR A 20 0.58 -1.54 21.03
CA TYR A 20 1.30 -2.70 20.50
C TYR A 20 1.88 -3.58 21.62
N ALA A 21 2.41 -2.97 22.69
CA ALA A 21 2.89 -3.71 23.85
C ALA A 21 1.78 -4.55 24.50
N GLU A 22 0.57 -4.00 24.63
CA GLU A 22 -0.60 -4.74 25.13
C GLU A 22 -0.95 -5.92 24.21
N TRP A 23 -0.90 -5.73 22.89
CA TRP A 23 -1.13 -6.79 21.91
C TRP A 23 -0.11 -7.93 22.05
N PHE A 24 1.18 -7.61 22.09
CA PHE A 24 2.23 -8.60 22.25
C PHE A 24 2.18 -9.29 23.61
N ALA A 25 1.94 -8.55 24.69
CA ALA A 25 1.78 -9.13 26.02
C ALA A 25 0.58 -10.09 26.08
N CYS A 26 -0.51 -9.76 25.39
CA CYS A 26 -1.64 -10.66 25.24
C CYS A 26 -1.25 -11.91 24.45
N LEU A 27 -0.56 -11.80 23.32
CA LEU A 27 -0.19 -12.96 22.51
C LEU A 27 1.00 -13.78 23.05
N ALA A 28 1.76 -13.27 24.02
CA ALA A 28 2.88 -13.97 24.66
C ALA A 28 2.47 -15.18 25.55
N GLU A 29 1.24 -15.69 25.43
CA GLU A 29 0.75 -16.85 26.16
C GLU A 29 0.21 -17.92 25.19
N PRO A 30 0.74 -19.16 25.22
CA PRO A 30 0.42 -20.19 24.22
C PRO A 30 -1.06 -20.57 24.13
N THR A 31 -1.79 -20.60 25.26
CA THR A 31 -3.21 -20.96 25.30
C THR A 31 -4.06 -19.92 24.57
N ARG A 32 -3.74 -18.63 24.71
CA ARG A 32 -4.39 -17.54 23.96
C ARG A 32 -4.13 -17.64 22.46
N VAL A 33 -2.92 -18.00 22.03
CA VAL A 33 -2.63 -18.23 20.59
C VAL A 33 -3.45 -19.40 20.04
N ARG A 34 -3.51 -20.52 20.77
CA ARG A 34 -4.31 -21.69 20.38
C ARG A 34 -5.81 -21.37 20.35
N LEU A 35 -6.30 -20.63 21.35
CA LEU A 35 -7.70 -20.19 21.42
C LEU A 35 -8.03 -19.28 20.23
N LEU A 36 -7.20 -18.27 19.96
CA LEU A 36 -7.40 -17.35 18.84
C LEU A 36 -7.46 -18.11 17.51
N HIS A 37 -6.56 -19.09 17.31
CA HIS A 37 -6.59 -19.93 16.11
C HIS A 37 -7.89 -20.72 16.01
N ALA A 38 -8.34 -21.37 17.10
CA ALA A 38 -9.59 -22.12 17.12
C ALA A 38 -10.81 -21.25 16.77
N VAL A 39 -10.88 -20.04 17.33
CA VAL A 39 -11.94 -19.06 17.01
C VAL A 39 -11.84 -18.61 15.55
N ALA A 40 -10.63 -18.34 15.03
CA ALA A 40 -10.43 -17.89 13.65
C ALA A 40 -10.81 -18.94 12.60
N THR A 41 -10.66 -20.22 12.94
CA THR A 41 -11.06 -21.32 12.06
C THR A 41 -12.54 -21.70 12.14
N ALA A 42 -13.33 -21.02 12.99
CA ALA A 42 -14.77 -21.25 13.16
C ALA A 42 -15.58 -20.15 12.44
N PRO A 43 -16.19 -20.41 11.26
CA PRO A 43 -16.79 -19.37 10.42
C PRO A 43 -17.96 -18.60 11.03
N ARG A 44 -18.62 -19.17 12.05
CA ARG A 44 -19.77 -18.56 12.76
C ARG A 44 -19.44 -18.20 14.21
N GLY A 45 -18.16 -18.21 14.58
CA GLY A 45 -17.75 -18.19 15.98
C GLY A 45 -17.93 -19.55 16.65
N ILE A 46 -17.47 -19.62 17.89
CA ILE A 46 -17.43 -20.84 18.69
C ILE A 46 -17.86 -20.52 20.12
N THR A 47 -18.62 -21.42 20.75
CA THR A 47 -19.07 -21.20 22.13
C THR A 47 -17.91 -21.38 23.11
N VAL A 48 -17.98 -20.71 24.27
CA VAL A 48 -16.99 -20.91 25.34
C VAL A 48 -16.94 -22.37 25.77
N GLY A 49 -18.07 -23.08 25.80
CA GLY A 49 -18.11 -24.52 26.09
C GLY A 49 -17.33 -25.35 25.06
N ALA A 50 -17.60 -25.15 23.77
CA ALA A 50 -16.87 -25.87 22.72
C ALA A 50 -15.37 -25.53 22.72
N LEU A 51 -14.99 -24.29 23.04
CA LEU A 51 -13.58 -23.91 23.22
C LEU A 51 -12.91 -24.65 24.38
N THR A 52 -13.61 -24.83 25.50
CA THR A 52 -13.05 -25.54 26.66
C THR A 52 -12.74 -26.99 26.35
N GLU A 53 -13.66 -27.66 25.65
CA GLU A 53 -13.49 -29.04 25.20
C GLU A 53 -12.33 -29.15 24.21
N LEU A 54 -12.27 -28.27 23.20
CA LEU A 54 -11.26 -28.31 22.15
C LEU A 54 -9.85 -28.01 22.67
N LEU A 55 -9.72 -27.10 23.64
CA LEU A 55 -8.43 -26.74 24.21
C LEU A 55 -8.00 -27.66 25.36
N GLY A 56 -8.91 -28.47 25.91
CA GLY A 56 -8.66 -29.33 27.05
C GLY A 56 -8.41 -28.57 28.34
N ILE A 57 -9.10 -27.43 28.54
CA ILE A 57 -8.93 -26.54 29.71
C ILE A 57 -10.24 -26.33 30.45
N SER A 58 -10.15 -25.86 31.70
CA SER A 58 -11.36 -25.55 32.48
C SER A 58 -12.14 -24.36 31.92
N GLN A 59 -13.45 -24.32 32.21
CA GLN A 59 -14.32 -23.22 31.80
C GLN A 59 -13.90 -21.86 32.39
N SER A 60 -13.43 -21.84 33.64
CA SER A 60 -12.93 -20.61 34.26
C SER A 60 -11.64 -20.11 33.58
N THR A 61 -10.72 -21.03 33.24
CA THR A 61 -9.49 -20.73 32.49
C THR A 61 -9.82 -20.19 31.11
N CYS A 62 -10.70 -20.87 30.35
CA CYS A 62 -11.10 -20.41 29.02
C CYS A 62 -11.76 -19.02 29.07
N SER A 63 -12.69 -18.80 30.00
CA SER A 63 -13.37 -17.52 30.16
C SER A 63 -12.41 -16.39 30.51
N HIS A 64 -11.38 -16.68 31.32
CA HIS A 64 -10.31 -15.74 31.62
C HIS A 64 -9.49 -15.35 30.38
N HIS A 65 -9.07 -16.33 29.55
CA HIS A 65 -8.34 -16.05 28.32
C HIS A 65 -9.19 -15.30 27.28
N VAL A 66 -10.47 -15.67 27.12
CA VAL A 66 -11.42 -14.96 26.25
C VAL A 66 -11.57 -13.51 26.68
N ARG A 67 -11.71 -13.24 27.98
CA ARG A 67 -11.80 -11.86 28.49
C ARG A 67 -10.55 -11.05 28.15
N LYS A 68 -9.35 -11.59 28.42
CA LYS A 68 -8.09 -10.90 28.08
C LYS A 68 -7.95 -10.63 26.58
N LEU A 69 -8.38 -11.54 25.72
CA LEU A 69 -8.39 -11.34 24.28
C LEU A 69 -9.44 -10.31 23.84
N ALA A 70 -10.59 -10.26 24.50
CA ALA A 70 -11.64 -9.27 24.23
C ALA A 70 -11.23 -7.86 24.69
N ASP A 71 -10.61 -7.73 25.87
CA ASP A 71 -10.13 -6.46 26.42
C ASP A 71 -9.13 -5.78 25.47
N VAL A 72 -8.25 -6.58 24.84
CA VAL A 72 -7.24 -6.11 23.87
C VAL A 72 -7.81 -5.99 22.45
N GLY A 73 -9.03 -6.48 22.23
CA GLY A 73 -9.76 -6.34 20.96
C GLY A 73 -9.47 -7.42 19.91
N PHE A 74 -8.87 -8.55 20.26
CA PHE A 74 -8.64 -9.68 19.33
C PHE A 74 -9.90 -10.48 19.01
N VAL A 75 -10.81 -10.59 19.98
CA VAL A 75 -12.07 -11.32 19.83
C VAL A 75 -13.25 -10.45 20.25
N GLN A 76 -14.41 -10.73 19.68
CA GLN A 76 -15.68 -10.20 20.13
C GLN A 76 -16.46 -11.31 20.82
N VAL A 77 -17.20 -10.94 21.85
CA VAL A 77 -18.01 -11.87 22.65
C VAL A 77 -19.44 -11.38 22.63
N HIS A 78 -20.37 -12.25 22.24
CA HIS A 78 -21.79 -11.96 22.25
C HIS A 78 -22.58 -13.17 22.77
N LYS A 79 -23.84 -12.94 23.15
CA LYS A 79 -24.73 -14.00 23.62
C LYS A 79 -25.64 -14.45 22.48
N GLU A 80 -25.77 -15.75 22.32
CA GLU A 80 -26.74 -16.37 21.42
C GLU A 80 -27.55 -17.38 22.24
N GLY A 81 -28.79 -17.00 22.58
CA GLY A 81 -29.59 -17.71 23.58
C GLY A 81 -28.92 -17.69 24.96
N THR A 82 -28.65 -18.88 25.51
CA THR A 82 -27.93 -19.06 26.79
C THR A 82 -26.42 -19.22 26.62
N ALA A 83 -25.94 -19.39 25.39
CA ALA A 83 -24.53 -19.62 25.10
C ALA A 83 -23.77 -18.30 24.88
N THR A 84 -22.52 -18.27 25.32
CA THR A 84 -21.58 -17.19 24.99
C THR A 84 -20.76 -17.62 23.79
N VAL A 85 -20.87 -16.88 22.69
CA VAL A 85 -20.19 -17.12 21.42
C VAL A 85 -19.04 -16.13 21.28
N VAL A 86 -17.88 -16.65 20.86
CA VAL A 86 -16.66 -15.89 20.62
C VAL A 86 -16.40 -15.88 19.12
N THR A 87 -16.17 -14.69 18.57
CA THR A 87 -15.81 -14.46 17.15
C THR A 87 -14.52 -13.67 17.05
N ILE A 88 -13.81 -13.77 15.93
CA ILE A 88 -12.65 -12.90 15.67
C ILE A 88 -13.12 -11.48 15.40
N ASN A 89 -12.41 -10.51 15.97
CA ASN A 89 -12.56 -9.13 15.54
C ASN A 89 -11.84 -8.93 14.20
N ALA A 90 -12.57 -8.81 13.08
CA ALA A 90 -11.96 -8.67 11.76
C ALA A 90 -10.97 -7.47 11.65
N ALA A 91 -11.14 -6.43 12.48
CA ALA A 91 -10.21 -5.30 12.54
C ALA A 91 -8.80 -5.71 13.03
N CYS A 92 -8.69 -6.72 13.89
CA CYS A 92 -7.39 -7.18 14.39
C CYS A 92 -6.60 -7.97 13.33
N CYS A 93 -7.28 -8.63 12.39
CA CYS A 93 -6.64 -9.37 11.30
C CYS A 93 -5.86 -8.44 10.36
N ALA A 94 -6.37 -7.22 10.14
CA ALA A 94 -5.64 -6.20 9.42
C ALA A 94 -4.63 -5.49 10.33
N GLY A 95 -4.93 -5.27 11.61
CA GLY A 95 -4.08 -4.52 12.54
C GLY A 95 -2.77 -5.22 12.94
N LEU A 96 -2.79 -6.51 13.24
CA LEU A 96 -1.62 -7.21 13.84
C LEU A 96 -0.38 -7.23 12.93
N PRO A 97 -0.48 -7.52 11.61
CA PRO A 97 0.67 -7.39 10.70
C PRO A 97 1.22 -5.96 10.68
N HIS A 98 0.35 -4.94 10.72
CA HIS A 98 0.76 -3.55 10.81
C HIS A 98 1.46 -3.22 12.14
N ALA A 99 1.06 -3.80 13.28
CA ALA A 99 1.74 -3.55 14.55
C ALA A 99 3.20 -4.05 14.53
N ALA A 100 3.44 -5.23 13.93
CA ALA A 100 4.79 -5.73 13.73
C ALA A 100 5.59 -4.81 12.79
N ASP A 101 4.99 -4.39 11.68
CA ASP A 101 5.60 -3.44 10.74
C ASP A 101 5.94 -2.09 11.42
N ALA A 102 5.05 -1.54 12.25
CA ALA A 102 5.30 -0.30 13.00
C ALA A 102 6.48 -0.44 13.95
N VAL A 103 6.50 -1.49 14.78
CA VAL A 103 7.60 -1.75 15.73
C VAL A 103 8.93 -1.93 15.02
N MET A 104 8.93 -2.55 13.84
CA MET A 104 10.12 -2.73 13.01
C MET A 104 10.50 -1.48 12.20
N GLY A 105 9.79 -0.35 12.38
CA GLY A 105 10.10 0.93 11.72
C GLY A 105 9.59 1.05 10.28
N MET A 106 8.68 0.17 9.86
CA MET A 106 8.13 0.11 8.51
C MET A 106 6.88 0.99 8.32
N LEU A 107 6.34 1.56 9.40
CA LEU A 107 5.20 2.48 9.39
C LEU A 107 5.57 3.85 9.97
N ALA A 108 6.51 4.54 9.34
CA ALA A 108 6.64 5.98 9.56
C ALA A 108 5.31 6.68 9.19
N PRO A 109 4.94 7.81 9.83
CA PRO A 109 3.74 8.57 9.49
C PRO A 109 3.72 8.82 7.99
N ARG A 110 2.67 8.32 7.32
CA ARG A 110 2.61 8.33 5.86
C ARG A 110 2.28 9.76 5.40
N PRO A 111 3.17 10.44 4.69
CA PRO A 111 2.82 11.73 4.09
C PRO A 111 1.67 11.53 3.09
N CYS A 112 0.74 12.47 3.03
CA CYS A 112 -0.36 12.42 2.05
C CYS A 112 0.17 12.50 0.61
N CYS A 113 1.27 13.24 0.43
CA CYS A 113 2.05 13.42 -0.80
C CYS A 113 3.42 14.07 -0.45
N PRO A 114 4.42 14.05 -1.35
CA PRO A 114 5.68 14.76 -1.13
C PRO A 114 5.46 16.27 -1.00
N ALA A 115 6.01 16.90 0.04
CA ALA A 115 5.96 18.35 0.23
C ALA A 115 7.11 19.09 -0.48
N ASP A 116 8.24 18.42 -0.66
CA ASP A 116 9.46 18.96 -1.27
C ASP A 116 9.48 18.75 -2.79
N VAL A 117 8.64 19.53 -3.48
CA VAL A 117 8.55 19.53 -4.94
C VAL A 117 9.37 20.69 -5.52
N PRO A 118 10.13 20.50 -6.61
CA PRO A 118 10.88 21.58 -7.24
C PRO A 118 9.95 22.70 -7.74
N ALA A 119 10.32 23.95 -7.47
CA ALA A 119 9.51 25.12 -7.85
C ALA A 119 9.57 25.46 -9.35
N ASP A 120 10.62 25.00 -10.05
CA ASP A 120 10.86 25.18 -11.48
C ASP A 120 10.09 24.16 -12.34
N VAL A 121 9.41 23.19 -11.72
CA VAL A 121 8.72 22.10 -12.42
C VAL A 121 7.22 22.35 -12.39
N THR A 122 6.62 22.52 -13.57
CA THR A 122 5.18 22.69 -13.71
C THR A 122 4.54 21.35 -14.07
N VAL A 123 3.55 20.90 -13.29
CA VAL A 123 2.75 19.72 -13.64
C VAL A 123 1.39 20.15 -14.15
N ARG A 124 1.04 19.73 -15.37
CA ARG A 124 -0.20 20.10 -16.05
C ARG A 124 -0.89 18.90 -16.68
N ALA A 125 -2.17 19.07 -17.05
CA ALA A 125 -2.89 18.06 -17.81
C ALA A 125 -2.17 17.80 -19.15
N MET A 126 -2.11 16.53 -19.52
CA MET A 126 -1.57 16.09 -20.80
C MET A 126 -2.44 16.58 -21.96
N ARG A 127 -1.81 17.06 -23.02
CA ARG A 127 -2.44 17.54 -24.26
C ARG A 127 -2.09 16.61 -25.42
N LYS A 128 -2.73 16.84 -26.58
CA LYS A 128 -2.52 16.02 -27.78
C LYS A 128 -1.09 16.20 -28.33
N GLU A 129 -0.48 17.34 -28.10
CA GLU A 129 0.85 17.69 -28.60
C GLU A 129 1.97 16.99 -27.80
N ASP A 130 1.68 16.54 -26.57
CA ASP A 130 2.66 15.91 -25.69
C ASP A 130 2.93 14.43 -26.03
N TRP A 131 2.12 13.81 -26.90
CA TRP A 131 2.22 12.38 -27.23
C TRP A 131 3.61 11.92 -27.72
N PRO A 132 4.34 12.67 -28.57
CA PRO A 132 5.70 12.32 -28.96
C PRO A 132 6.64 12.20 -27.75
N ASP A 133 6.60 13.15 -26.83
CA ASP A 133 7.43 13.14 -25.62
C ASP A 133 7.04 12.04 -24.65
N VAL A 134 5.74 11.82 -24.44
CA VAL A 134 5.24 10.74 -23.59
C VAL A 134 5.75 9.38 -24.07
N ARG A 135 5.67 9.11 -25.37
CA ARG A 135 6.16 7.85 -25.96
C ARG A 135 7.68 7.75 -25.92
N ARG A 136 8.41 8.84 -26.17
CA ARG A 136 9.88 8.88 -26.02
C ARG A 136 10.29 8.51 -24.59
N ILE A 137 9.70 9.17 -23.59
CA ILE A 137 9.97 8.92 -22.16
C ILE A 137 9.58 7.50 -21.73
N TYR A 138 8.49 6.95 -22.28
CA TYR A 138 8.13 5.55 -22.08
C TYR A 138 9.25 4.63 -22.59
N GLY A 139 9.77 4.89 -23.79
CA GLY A 139 10.91 4.16 -24.37
C GLY A 139 12.16 4.23 -23.50
N GLU A 140 12.52 5.42 -23.00
CA GLU A 140 13.65 5.63 -22.08
C GLU A 140 13.49 4.85 -20.77
N GLY A 141 12.26 4.75 -20.23
CA GLY A 141 11.98 3.91 -19.07
C GLY A 141 12.11 2.43 -19.39
N MET A 142 11.53 1.98 -20.51
CA MET A 142 11.58 0.59 -20.96
C MET A 142 13.01 0.09 -21.19
N ALA A 143 13.89 0.96 -21.71
CA ALA A 143 15.30 0.70 -21.93
C ALA A 143 16.08 0.41 -20.63
N THR A 144 15.59 0.84 -19.46
CA THR A 144 16.22 0.52 -18.16
C THR A 144 16.08 -0.94 -17.76
N GLY A 145 15.17 -1.70 -18.38
CA GLY A 145 14.90 -3.09 -18.01
C GLY A 145 14.08 -3.29 -16.72
N ILE A 146 13.87 -2.24 -15.92
CA ILE A 146 13.27 -2.33 -14.57
C ILE A 146 12.04 -1.43 -14.36
N ALA A 147 11.50 -0.86 -15.42
CA ALA A 147 10.35 0.04 -15.37
C ALA A 147 9.02 -0.60 -15.83
N THR A 148 9.08 -1.57 -16.75
CA THR A 148 7.90 -2.23 -17.32
C THR A 148 8.23 -3.64 -17.81
N PHE A 149 7.21 -4.49 -17.91
CA PHE A 149 7.30 -5.80 -18.57
C PHE A 149 7.11 -5.70 -20.09
N GLU A 150 6.58 -4.58 -20.59
CA GLU A 150 6.43 -4.36 -22.02
C GLU A 150 7.80 -4.40 -22.72
N THR A 151 7.83 -5.05 -23.88
CA THR A 151 9.03 -5.19 -24.72
C THR A 151 9.03 -4.22 -25.92
N THR A 152 7.90 -3.54 -26.15
CA THR A 152 7.78 -2.51 -27.18
C THR A 152 7.04 -1.30 -26.63
N VAL A 153 7.37 -0.10 -27.12
CA VAL A 153 6.67 1.13 -26.70
C VAL A 153 5.25 1.11 -27.26
N PRO A 154 4.20 1.12 -26.41
CA PRO A 154 2.83 1.07 -26.88
C PRO A 154 2.49 2.22 -27.84
N SER A 155 1.53 1.97 -28.72
CA SER A 155 1.02 3.02 -29.59
C SER A 155 0.25 4.05 -28.78
N ARG A 156 0.11 5.26 -29.35
CA ARG A 156 -0.76 6.29 -28.78
C ARG A 156 -2.17 5.76 -28.53
N SER A 157 -2.78 5.08 -29.51
CA SER A 157 -4.17 4.62 -29.41
C SER A 157 -4.37 3.63 -28.26
N VAL A 158 -3.39 2.76 -28.01
CA VAL A 158 -3.44 1.81 -26.89
C VAL A 158 -3.40 2.54 -25.55
N LEU A 159 -2.48 3.49 -25.37
CA LEU A 159 -2.37 4.28 -24.14
C LEU A 159 -3.60 5.16 -23.93
N ASP A 160 -4.09 5.80 -25.01
CA ASP A 160 -5.25 6.67 -25.00
C ASP A 160 -6.55 5.93 -24.66
N ALA A 161 -6.69 4.67 -25.09
CA ALA A 161 -7.82 3.83 -24.70
C ALA A 161 -7.70 3.29 -23.27
N LYS A 162 -6.46 3.06 -22.79
CA LYS A 162 -6.19 2.48 -21.46
C LYS A 162 -6.34 3.51 -20.34
N TRP A 163 -5.82 4.71 -20.53
CA TRP A 163 -5.72 5.70 -19.44
C TRP A 163 -7.02 6.44 -19.21
N ILE A 164 -7.31 6.78 -17.95
CA ILE A 164 -8.44 7.65 -17.59
C ILE A 164 -8.14 9.07 -18.10
N PRO A 165 -8.96 9.68 -18.98
CA PRO A 165 -8.64 10.97 -19.60
C PRO A 165 -8.32 12.10 -18.60
N ALA A 166 -9.05 12.18 -17.50
CA ALA A 166 -8.88 13.20 -16.47
C ALA A 166 -7.70 12.94 -15.51
N GLN A 167 -6.98 11.82 -15.66
CA GLN A 167 -5.88 11.42 -14.78
C GLN A 167 -4.59 11.20 -15.57
N ARG A 168 -4.27 12.15 -16.47
CA ARG A 168 -3.06 12.17 -17.30
C ARG A 168 -2.33 13.49 -17.13
N TRP A 169 -1.08 13.41 -16.71
CA TRP A 169 -0.29 14.56 -16.31
C TRP A 169 1.07 14.52 -17.00
N VAL A 170 1.58 15.68 -17.37
CA VAL A 170 2.97 15.86 -17.81
C VAL A 170 3.68 16.84 -16.89
N ALA A 171 4.96 16.60 -16.65
CA ALA A 171 5.85 17.53 -15.99
C ALA A 171 6.65 18.28 -17.06
N GLU A 172 6.60 19.59 -16.97
CA GLU A 172 7.29 20.52 -17.85
C GLU A 172 8.38 21.25 -17.06
N LEU A 173 9.56 21.34 -17.68
CA LEU A 173 10.70 22.08 -17.17
C LEU A 173 11.35 22.79 -18.37
N ASP A 174 11.58 24.09 -18.25
CA ASP A 174 12.16 24.93 -19.32
C ASP A 174 11.42 24.78 -20.68
N GLY A 175 10.10 24.62 -20.64
CA GLY A 175 9.25 24.43 -21.83
C GLY A 175 9.26 23.04 -22.45
N ALA A 176 10.00 22.08 -21.87
CA ALA A 176 10.10 20.71 -22.37
C ALA A 176 9.35 19.72 -21.46
N VAL A 177 8.69 18.74 -22.05
CA VAL A 177 8.09 17.62 -21.31
C VAL A 177 9.20 16.66 -20.85
N VAL A 178 9.38 16.57 -19.53
CA VAL A 178 10.45 15.81 -18.87
C VAL A 178 9.95 14.65 -18.02
N GLY A 179 8.63 14.45 -17.96
CA GLY A 179 8.03 13.30 -17.31
C GLY A 179 6.52 13.26 -17.51
N TRP A 180 5.90 12.13 -17.19
CA TRP A 180 4.45 11.97 -17.25
C TRP A 180 3.95 10.99 -16.19
N ALA A 181 2.67 11.11 -15.85
CA ALA A 181 1.97 10.18 -14.97
C ALA A 181 0.56 9.94 -15.50
N ALA A 182 0.08 8.70 -15.39
CA ALA A 182 -1.25 8.31 -15.83
C ALA A 182 -1.86 7.25 -14.90
N ALA A 183 -3.20 7.20 -14.85
CA ALA A 183 -3.96 6.18 -14.14
C ALA A 183 -4.83 5.35 -15.09
N THR A 184 -5.01 4.07 -14.77
CA THR A 184 -5.84 3.09 -15.51
C THR A 184 -6.82 2.42 -14.56
N PRO A 185 -8.09 2.19 -14.91
CA PRO A 185 -9.01 1.42 -14.06
C PRO A 185 -8.50 -0.01 -13.84
N VAL A 186 -8.59 -0.52 -12.62
CA VAL A 186 -8.14 -1.89 -12.29
C VAL A 186 -9.17 -2.94 -12.71
N SER A 187 -10.45 -2.58 -12.76
CA SER A 187 -11.53 -3.47 -13.15
C SER A 187 -12.66 -2.71 -13.84
N GLN A 188 -13.43 -3.42 -14.65
CA GLN A 188 -14.69 -2.93 -15.23
C GLN A 188 -15.88 -3.11 -14.27
N ARG A 189 -15.72 -3.89 -13.20
CA ARG A 189 -16.79 -4.10 -12.22
C ARG A 189 -16.99 -2.85 -11.38
N GLU A 190 -18.24 -2.42 -11.23
CA GLU A 190 -18.63 -1.20 -10.51
C GLU A 190 -18.08 -1.14 -9.07
N CYS A 191 -17.99 -2.28 -8.37
CA CYS A 191 -17.46 -2.35 -7.00
C CYS A 191 -15.97 -1.96 -6.89
N TYR A 192 -15.27 -1.77 -8.01
CA TYR A 192 -13.87 -1.32 -8.07
C TYR A 192 -13.72 0.01 -8.83
N SER A 193 -14.80 0.77 -9.05
CA SER A 193 -14.80 1.99 -9.88
C SER A 193 -13.82 3.07 -9.42
N GLY A 194 -13.53 3.16 -8.13
CA GLY A 194 -12.53 4.07 -7.56
C GLY A 194 -11.17 3.44 -7.28
N VAL A 195 -10.86 2.29 -7.91
CA VAL A 195 -9.55 1.64 -7.83
C VAL A 195 -8.82 1.80 -9.16
N ALA A 196 -7.66 2.46 -9.13
CA ALA A 196 -6.85 2.71 -10.32
C ALA A 196 -5.40 2.24 -10.15
N GLU A 197 -4.82 1.68 -11.20
CA GLU A 197 -3.39 1.40 -11.30
C GLU A 197 -2.66 2.61 -11.87
N THR A 198 -1.58 3.04 -11.22
CA THR A 198 -0.81 4.22 -11.58
C THR A 198 0.51 3.87 -12.24
N SER A 199 0.92 4.71 -13.18
CA SER A 199 2.22 4.64 -13.83
C SER A 199 2.80 6.04 -13.95
N LEU A 200 4.12 6.16 -13.79
CA LEU A 200 4.86 7.41 -13.81
C LEU A 200 6.26 7.17 -14.37
N TYR A 201 6.69 8.07 -15.26
CA TYR A 201 8.00 7.99 -15.91
C TYR A 201 8.64 9.37 -15.94
N VAL A 202 9.97 9.38 -15.79
CA VAL A 202 10.80 10.59 -15.85
C VAL A 202 11.87 10.37 -16.92
N ALA A 203 12.04 11.38 -17.77
CA ALA A 203 13.05 11.40 -18.81
C ALA A 203 14.45 11.14 -18.23
N GLU A 204 15.29 10.40 -18.95
CA GLU A 204 16.58 9.90 -18.45
C GLU A 204 17.45 11.01 -17.87
N GLY A 205 17.62 12.12 -18.60
CA GLY A 205 18.44 13.28 -18.19
C GLY A 205 17.85 14.13 -17.05
N HIS A 206 16.65 13.82 -16.56
CA HIS A 206 15.92 14.61 -15.55
C HIS A 206 15.63 13.83 -14.26
N ARG A 207 16.15 12.61 -14.14
CA ARG A 207 16.04 11.79 -12.92
C ARG A 207 16.82 12.40 -11.76
N GLY A 208 16.39 12.14 -10.52
CA GLY A 208 17.02 12.68 -9.32
C GLY A 208 16.73 14.17 -9.02
N ARG A 209 16.08 14.90 -9.93
CA ARG A 209 15.72 16.32 -9.76
C ARG A 209 14.37 16.57 -9.06
N GLY A 210 13.71 15.54 -8.56
CA GLY A 210 12.38 15.68 -7.92
C GLY A 210 11.18 15.71 -8.88
N ILE A 211 11.37 15.54 -10.20
CA ILE A 211 10.27 15.47 -11.20
C ILE A 211 9.23 14.41 -10.82
N GLY A 212 9.68 13.23 -10.40
CA GLY A 212 8.79 12.15 -9.95
C GLY A 212 7.92 12.57 -8.75
N LYS A 213 8.47 13.35 -7.81
CA LYS A 213 7.74 13.86 -6.66
C LYS A 213 6.64 14.84 -7.09
N ALA A 214 6.95 15.73 -8.03
CA ALA A 214 5.98 16.65 -8.60
C ALA A 214 4.79 15.91 -9.23
N LEU A 215 5.09 14.94 -10.09
CA LEU A 215 4.11 14.14 -10.81
C LEU A 215 3.25 13.29 -9.86
N ILE A 216 3.87 12.54 -8.94
CA ILE A 216 3.11 11.68 -8.03
C ILE A 216 2.22 12.52 -7.11
N ARG A 217 2.71 13.67 -6.61
CA ARG A 217 1.92 14.61 -5.82
C ARG A 217 0.66 15.04 -6.58
N LYS A 218 0.80 15.48 -7.83
CA LYS A 218 -0.35 15.89 -8.64
C LYS A 218 -1.31 14.72 -8.87
N GLN A 219 -0.78 13.53 -9.15
CA GLN A 219 -1.58 12.33 -9.39
C GLN A 219 -2.41 11.93 -8.17
N VAL A 220 -1.82 11.89 -6.97
CA VAL A 220 -2.58 11.52 -5.76
C VAL A 220 -3.65 12.56 -5.40
N MET A 221 -3.32 13.85 -5.46
CA MET A 221 -4.29 14.91 -5.19
C MET A 221 -5.47 14.87 -6.16
N ALA A 222 -5.19 14.76 -7.47
CA ALA A 222 -6.25 14.71 -8.47
C ALA A 222 -7.07 13.41 -8.44
N ALA A 223 -6.47 12.30 -8.00
CA ALA A 223 -7.18 11.04 -7.80
C ALA A 223 -8.16 11.14 -6.63
N ASP A 224 -7.72 11.71 -5.50
CA ASP A 224 -8.55 11.94 -4.32
C ASP A 224 -9.75 12.85 -4.66
N GLU A 225 -9.51 13.98 -5.34
CA GLU A 225 -10.57 14.90 -5.81
C GLU A 225 -11.56 14.22 -6.77
N ALA A 226 -11.10 13.24 -7.55
CA ALA A 226 -11.93 12.50 -8.50
C ALA A 226 -12.66 11.29 -7.88
N GLY A 227 -12.56 11.08 -6.56
CA GLY A 227 -13.21 9.97 -5.87
C GLY A 227 -12.53 8.60 -6.08
N LEU A 228 -11.27 8.57 -6.54
CA LEU A 228 -10.50 7.33 -6.60
C LEU A 228 -9.97 7.00 -5.19
N TRP A 229 -10.65 6.10 -4.49
CA TRP A 229 -10.31 5.75 -3.10
C TRP A 229 -9.07 4.87 -2.95
N THR A 230 -8.62 4.18 -4.01
CA THR A 230 -7.38 3.39 -3.99
C THR A 230 -6.57 3.60 -5.28
N LEU A 231 -5.30 3.94 -5.11
CA LEU A 231 -4.29 3.85 -6.16
C LEU A 231 -3.38 2.65 -5.87
N GLN A 232 -3.02 1.89 -6.90
CA GLN A 232 -2.10 0.77 -6.76
C GLN A 232 -1.04 0.79 -7.85
N THR A 233 0.08 0.13 -7.60
CA THR A 233 1.11 -0.06 -8.62
C THR A 233 1.95 -1.30 -8.35
N SER A 234 2.63 -1.76 -9.38
CA SER A 234 3.48 -2.93 -9.38
C SER A 234 4.90 -2.51 -9.78
N VAL A 235 5.86 -2.65 -8.87
CA VAL A 235 7.23 -2.16 -9.10
C VAL A 235 8.19 -3.34 -9.03
N PHE A 236 9.11 -3.44 -9.98
CA PHE A 236 10.21 -4.42 -9.90
C PHE A 236 10.97 -4.22 -8.59
N THR A 237 11.32 -5.32 -7.92
CA THR A 237 12.08 -5.24 -6.67
C THR A 237 13.36 -4.41 -6.84
N ALA A 238 14.09 -4.58 -7.94
CA ALA A 238 15.31 -3.82 -8.25
C ALA A 238 15.11 -2.29 -8.35
N ASN A 239 13.90 -1.79 -8.61
CA ASN A 239 13.64 -0.36 -8.83
C ASN A 239 13.41 0.39 -7.50
N ARG A 240 14.47 0.48 -6.69
CA ARG A 240 14.45 1.12 -5.37
C ARG A 240 14.01 2.59 -5.41
N ALA A 241 14.36 3.31 -6.48
CA ALA A 241 13.97 4.71 -6.65
C ALA A 241 12.45 4.86 -6.78
N SER A 242 11.79 4.00 -7.57
CA SER A 242 10.34 3.97 -7.69
C SER A 242 9.66 3.59 -6.37
N LEU A 243 10.19 2.58 -5.65
CA LEU A 243 9.66 2.20 -4.33
C LEU A 243 9.71 3.38 -3.35
N ALA A 244 10.86 4.05 -3.22
CA ALA A 244 11.03 5.20 -2.34
C ALA A 244 10.10 6.36 -2.75
N LEU A 245 9.93 6.61 -4.04
CA LEU A 245 9.02 7.64 -4.55
C LEU A 245 7.56 7.36 -4.14
N HIS A 246 7.08 6.13 -4.33
CA HIS A 246 5.72 5.76 -3.95
C HIS A 246 5.52 5.84 -2.44
N HIS A 247 6.46 5.35 -1.63
CA HIS A 247 6.39 5.49 -0.17
C HIS A 247 6.34 6.95 0.28
N SER A 248 7.10 7.84 -0.37
CA SER A 248 7.03 9.28 -0.09
C SER A 248 5.69 9.94 -0.46
N ALA A 249 4.83 9.24 -1.20
CA ALA A 249 3.49 9.67 -1.56
C ALA A 249 2.39 8.92 -0.80
N GLY A 250 2.75 8.24 0.30
CA GLY A 250 1.80 7.55 1.18
C GLY A 250 1.41 6.15 0.71
N PHE A 251 2.09 5.59 -0.30
CA PHE A 251 1.88 4.19 -0.67
C PHE A 251 2.51 3.26 0.37
N ARG A 252 1.82 2.17 0.66
CA ARG A 252 2.27 1.07 1.50
C ARG A 252 2.54 -0.17 0.66
N THR A 253 3.46 -1.01 1.12
CA THR A 253 3.66 -2.35 0.56
C THR A 253 2.52 -3.26 1.00
N ILE A 254 1.89 -3.91 0.02
CA ILE A 254 0.92 -4.99 0.24
C ILE A 254 1.61 -6.34 0.32
N GLY A 255 2.62 -6.55 -0.53
CA GLY A 255 3.39 -7.77 -0.53
C GLY A 255 4.32 -7.88 -1.73
N ILE A 256 5.10 -8.95 -1.74
CA ILE A 256 5.95 -9.34 -2.87
C ILE A 256 5.20 -10.42 -3.64
N ARG A 257 5.08 -10.24 -4.96
CA ARG A 257 4.59 -11.27 -5.87
C ARG A 257 5.78 -11.90 -6.55
N GLU A 258 6.12 -13.10 -6.10
CA GLU A 258 7.27 -13.86 -6.55
C GLU A 258 7.03 -14.43 -7.95
N ARG A 259 8.02 -14.28 -8.83
CA ARG A 259 8.03 -14.83 -10.20
C ARG A 259 6.72 -14.59 -10.95
N ILE A 260 6.12 -13.42 -10.78
CA ILE A 260 4.78 -13.12 -11.29
C ILE A 260 4.76 -12.91 -12.80
N ALA A 261 5.88 -12.48 -13.38
CA ALA A 261 6.01 -12.24 -14.81
C ALA A 261 7.43 -12.51 -15.30
N GLN A 262 7.53 -12.86 -16.59
CA GLN A 262 8.78 -13.15 -17.27
C GLN A 262 9.12 -12.04 -18.27
N ARG A 263 10.38 -11.61 -18.33
CA ARG A 263 10.92 -10.72 -19.35
C ARG A 263 12.28 -11.25 -19.79
N ASP A 264 12.51 -11.33 -21.10
CA ASP A 264 13.78 -11.81 -21.68
C ASP A 264 14.22 -13.19 -21.14
N GLY A 265 13.25 -14.08 -20.89
CA GLY A 265 13.48 -15.42 -20.32
C GLY A 265 13.69 -15.46 -18.80
N VAL A 266 13.80 -14.30 -18.13
CA VAL A 266 14.02 -14.19 -16.69
C VAL A 266 12.71 -13.91 -15.96
N TRP A 267 12.45 -14.67 -14.90
CA TRP A 267 11.31 -14.45 -14.01
C TRP A 267 11.64 -13.34 -13.01
N HIS A 268 10.72 -12.40 -12.83
CA HIS A 268 10.90 -11.26 -11.95
C HIS A 268 9.84 -11.21 -10.85
N ASP A 269 10.30 -10.77 -9.68
CA ASP A 269 9.44 -10.44 -8.55
C ASP A 269 9.01 -8.97 -8.65
N THR A 270 7.80 -8.69 -8.16
CA THR A 270 7.31 -7.32 -8.02
C THR A 270 6.88 -7.03 -6.60
N VAL A 271 7.12 -5.82 -6.13
CA VAL A 271 6.49 -5.27 -4.94
C VAL A 271 5.16 -4.67 -5.37
N PHE A 272 4.06 -5.15 -4.78
CA PHE A 272 2.74 -4.58 -4.97
C PHE A 272 2.50 -3.51 -3.92
N LEU A 273 2.20 -2.30 -4.38
CA LEU A 273 2.02 -1.13 -3.55
C LEU A 273 0.60 -0.61 -3.70
N GLU A 274 0.04 -0.05 -2.64
CA GLU A 274 -1.21 0.72 -2.72
C GLU A 274 -1.15 1.99 -1.88
N ARG A 275 -1.96 2.97 -2.25
CA ARG A 275 -2.33 4.12 -1.42
C ARG A 275 -3.84 4.19 -1.35
N ARG A 276 -4.37 4.29 -0.15
CA ARG A 276 -5.79 4.56 0.09
C ARG A 276 -6.00 6.05 0.36
N SER A 277 -7.02 6.64 -0.23
CA SER A 277 -7.42 8.02 0.04
C SER A 277 -7.82 8.18 1.51
N THR A 278 -7.54 9.35 2.08
CA THR A 278 -7.97 9.72 3.44
C THR A 278 -9.27 10.55 3.43
N LEU A 279 -9.84 10.84 2.26
CA LEU A 279 -11.06 11.65 2.12
C LEU A 279 -12.36 10.85 2.29
N GLY A 280 -12.33 9.72 3.00
CA GLY A 280 -13.48 8.83 3.19
C GLY A 280 -13.52 8.21 4.58
#